data_AF-A0A7C9RIL8-F1
#
_entry.id   AF-A0A7C9RIL8-F1
#
_cell.length_a   1.000
_cell.length_b   1.000
_cell.length_c   1.000
_cell.angle_alpha   90.00
_cell.angle_beta   90.00
_cell.angle_gamma   90.00
#
_symmetry.space_group_name_H-M   'P 1'
#
loop_
_entity.id
_entity.type
_entity.pdbx_description
1 polymer ?
#
loop_
_entity_poly.entity_id
_entity_poly.type
_entity_poly.pdbx_seq_one_letter_code
_entity_poly.pdbx_strand_id
1 'polypeptide(L)'
;MSSHQGQYSTGLDKNAANYVPLSPLSFLARSAAVYPDHVSTVYEDRSFTWAQTYERCKRFASFLVKRGIQRGDTVAVMLPNIPAMNEAHFAVPMAGGVLNALNIRLDAASIAFQLDHGGAKIILVDPEFSGVISDALGLMKGPKPLVIDVDDAAFAGGKRIGEIEYEAAVASGDPDFA
;
A
#
# COMPACT_ATOMS: atom_id res chain seq x y z
N MET A 1 -0.75 0.75 -36.96
CA MET A 1 -0.85 2.21 -36.81
C MET A 1 0.36 2.83 -37.46
N SER A 2 0.16 3.68 -38.47
CA SER A 2 1.24 4.27 -39.28
C SER A 2 2.05 5.27 -38.44
N SER A 3 3.35 5.01 -38.24
CA SER A 3 4.25 5.97 -37.61
C SER A 3 4.56 7.08 -38.60
N HIS A 4 3.97 8.25 -38.40
CA HIS A 4 4.31 9.45 -39.15
C HIS A 4 5.75 9.87 -38.76
N GLN A 5 6.73 9.45 -39.56
CA GLN A 5 8.13 9.85 -39.39
C GLN A 5 8.30 11.28 -39.90
N GLY A 6 8.22 12.26 -38.99
CA GLY A 6 8.60 13.65 -39.24
C GLY A 6 10.01 13.96 -38.74
N GLN A 7 10.55 15.12 -39.08
CA GLN A 7 11.88 15.58 -38.60
C GLN A 7 12.00 15.54 -37.06
N TYR A 8 10.88 15.70 -36.35
CA TYR A 8 10.79 15.60 -34.89
C TYR A 8 10.91 14.18 -34.34
N SER A 9 11.10 13.15 -35.17
CA SER A 9 11.25 11.75 -34.74
C SER A 9 12.65 11.18 -34.96
N THR A 10 13.56 11.95 -35.59
CA THR A 10 14.94 11.53 -35.82
C THR A 10 15.79 11.74 -34.57
N GLY A 11 16.47 10.68 -34.08
CA GLY A 11 17.34 10.76 -32.91
C GLY A 11 16.61 10.82 -31.55
N LEU A 12 15.30 10.62 -31.53
CA LEU A 12 14.46 10.55 -30.32
C LEU A 12 14.04 9.12 -29.97
N ASP A 13 14.88 8.14 -30.31
CA ASP A 13 14.65 6.75 -29.90
C ASP A 13 14.51 6.66 -28.38
N LYS A 14 13.61 5.77 -27.94
CA LYS A 14 13.35 5.54 -26.52
C LYS A 14 14.63 5.05 -25.86
N ASN A 15 15.06 5.74 -24.83
CA ASN A 15 16.20 5.44 -23.98
C ASN A 15 15.87 5.79 -22.53
N ALA A 16 16.78 5.50 -21.60
CA ALA A 16 16.56 5.73 -20.18
C ALA A 16 16.31 7.21 -19.81
N ALA A 17 16.76 8.17 -20.63
CA ALA A 17 16.59 9.60 -20.39
C ALA A 17 15.23 10.14 -20.87
N ASN A 18 14.59 9.52 -21.86
CA ASN A 18 13.33 10.00 -22.45
C ASN A 18 12.15 9.01 -22.36
N TYR A 19 12.38 7.80 -21.84
CA TYR A 19 11.34 6.77 -21.73
C TYR A 19 11.46 5.99 -20.42
N VAL A 20 10.49 6.18 -19.54
CA VAL A 20 10.38 5.47 -18.26
C VAL A 20 8.92 5.07 -18.03
N PRO A 21 8.63 3.89 -17.46
CA PRO A 21 7.29 3.56 -16.99
C PRO A 21 6.83 4.58 -15.96
N LEU A 22 5.62 5.11 -16.15
CA LEU A 22 4.97 5.93 -15.14
C LEU A 22 4.54 5.00 -13.99
N SER A 23 5.19 5.12 -12.84
CA SER A 23 4.83 4.37 -11.64
C SER A 23 4.54 5.34 -10.49
N PRO A 24 3.62 4.99 -9.57
CA PRO A 24 3.39 5.77 -8.36
C PRO A 24 4.69 6.02 -7.57
N LEU A 25 5.63 5.07 -7.62
CA LEU A 25 6.90 5.14 -6.91
C LEU A 25 7.82 6.26 -7.45
N SER A 26 7.88 6.43 -8.77
CA SER A 26 8.71 7.50 -9.34
C SER A 26 8.15 8.90 -9.02
N PHE A 27 6.83 9.02 -8.93
CA PHE A 27 6.18 10.26 -8.44
C PHE A 27 6.48 10.53 -6.97
N LEU A 28 6.38 9.52 -6.10
CA LEU A 28 6.65 9.68 -4.67
C LEU A 28 8.10 10.12 -4.42
N ALA A 29 9.08 9.40 -4.98
CA ALA A 29 10.49 9.72 -4.81
C ALA A 29 10.82 11.13 -5.33
N ARG A 30 10.29 11.50 -6.50
CA ARG A 30 10.48 12.84 -7.07
C ARG A 30 9.84 13.92 -6.21
N SER A 31 8.64 13.69 -5.69
CA SER A 31 7.94 14.68 -4.86
C SER A 31 8.67 14.93 -3.55
N ALA A 32 9.18 13.86 -2.90
CA ALA A 32 10.00 13.98 -1.70
C ALA A 32 11.33 14.70 -1.95
N ALA A 33 11.95 14.52 -3.12
CA ALA A 33 13.20 15.19 -3.47
C ALA A 33 13.02 16.68 -3.85
N VAL A 34 11.94 17.02 -4.55
CA VAL A 34 11.72 18.37 -5.08
C VAL A 34 10.92 19.25 -4.12
N TYR A 35 9.97 18.67 -3.38
CA TYR A 35 9.06 19.38 -2.48
C TYR A 35 9.02 18.74 -1.07
N PRO A 36 10.18 18.53 -0.42
CA PRO A 36 10.28 17.76 0.83
C PRO A 36 9.37 18.27 1.94
N ASP A 37 9.25 19.60 2.05
CA ASP A 37 8.51 20.28 3.13
C ASP A 37 7.06 20.61 2.76
N HIS A 38 6.64 20.31 1.53
CA HIS A 38 5.24 20.51 1.13
C HIS A 38 4.36 19.42 1.73
N VAL A 39 3.19 19.82 2.21
CA VAL A 39 2.17 18.91 2.74
C VAL A 39 1.72 17.94 1.64
N SER A 40 1.81 16.65 1.92
CA SER A 40 1.42 15.54 1.05
C SER A 40 0.04 14.97 1.41
N THR A 41 -0.32 14.98 2.69
CA THR A 41 -1.56 14.40 3.21
C THR A 41 -2.01 15.19 4.44
N VAL A 42 -3.30 15.48 4.50
CA VAL A 42 -3.98 16.06 5.66
C VAL A 42 -5.10 15.11 6.05
N TYR A 43 -5.14 14.72 7.32
CA TYR A 43 -6.14 13.82 7.85
C TYR A 43 -6.41 14.16 9.32
N GLU A 44 -7.61 14.63 9.61
CA GLU A 44 -7.98 15.17 10.93
C GLU A 44 -6.96 16.21 11.44
N ASP A 45 -6.35 15.97 12.59
CA ASP A 45 -5.33 16.81 13.23
C ASP A 45 -3.90 16.48 12.78
N ARG A 46 -3.73 15.51 11.87
CA ARG A 46 -2.44 15.06 11.37
C ARG A 46 -2.18 15.59 9.96
N SER A 47 -0.94 15.98 9.72
CA SER A 47 -0.44 16.29 8.38
C SER A 47 0.94 15.72 8.18
N PHE A 48 1.20 15.21 6.99
CA PHE A 48 2.52 14.74 6.58
C PHE A 48 3.06 15.60 5.46
N THR A 49 4.37 15.78 5.42
CA THR A 49 5.08 16.31 4.26
C THR A 49 5.46 15.20 3.29
N TRP A 50 5.82 15.54 2.05
CA TRP A 50 6.30 14.53 1.08
C TRP A 50 7.54 13.77 1.56
N ALA A 51 8.47 14.43 2.27
CA ALA A 51 9.62 13.75 2.87
C ALA A 51 9.18 12.70 3.90
N GLN A 52 8.24 13.05 4.78
CA GLN A 52 7.72 12.14 5.81
C GLN A 52 6.94 10.97 5.21
N THR A 53 6.05 11.23 4.24
CA THR A 53 5.30 10.16 3.55
C THR A 53 6.26 9.20 2.84
N TYR A 54 7.31 9.72 2.19
CA TYR A 54 8.28 8.86 1.53
C TYR A 54 9.05 8.00 2.52
N GLU A 55 9.55 8.56 3.63
CA GLU A 55 10.20 7.80 4.68
C GLU A 55 9.28 6.71 5.26
N ARG A 56 8.04 7.06 5.59
CA ARG A 56 7.04 6.10 6.10
C ARG A 56 6.78 4.96 5.12
N CYS A 57 6.66 5.26 3.83
CA CYS A 57 6.50 4.24 2.79
C CYS A 57 7.73 3.33 2.67
N LYS A 58 8.96 3.88 2.73
CA LYS A 58 10.20 3.09 2.74
C LYS A 58 10.25 2.12 3.91
N ARG A 59 9.96 2.63 5.12
CA ARG A 59 9.92 1.82 6.32
C ARG A 59 8.89 0.69 6.23
N PHE A 60 7.66 1.01 5.81
CA PHE A 60 6.64 -0.02 5.69
C PHE A 60 6.97 -1.05 4.62
N ALA A 61 7.51 -0.63 3.47
CA ALA A 61 7.96 -1.54 2.42
C ALA A 61 9.08 -2.47 2.91
N SER A 62 10.05 -1.94 3.68
CA SER A 62 11.10 -2.72 4.35
C SER A 62 10.50 -3.77 5.28
N PHE A 63 9.51 -3.40 6.09
CA PHE A 63 8.79 -4.31 6.96
C PHE A 63 8.10 -5.43 6.16
N LEU A 64 7.40 -5.10 5.08
CA LEU A 64 6.72 -6.09 4.22
C LEU A 64 7.72 -7.10 3.63
N VAL A 65 8.88 -6.64 3.16
CA VAL A 65 9.94 -7.53 2.66
C VAL A 65 10.48 -8.44 3.78
N LYS A 66 10.70 -7.90 4.99
CA LYS A 66 11.10 -8.71 6.16
C LYS A 66 10.04 -9.75 6.55
N ARG A 67 8.76 -9.49 6.26
CA ARG A 67 7.64 -10.44 6.42
C ARG A 67 7.46 -11.40 5.24
N GLY A 68 8.37 -11.37 4.27
CA GLY A 68 8.43 -12.34 3.17
C GLY A 68 7.61 -11.97 1.94
N ILE A 69 7.17 -10.71 1.80
CA ILE A 69 6.61 -10.23 0.53
C ILE A 69 7.69 -10.22 -0.55
N GLN A 70 7.37 -10.83 -1.68
CA GLN A 70 8.19 -10.89 -2.88
C GLN A 70 7.44 -10.34 -4.09
N ARG A 71 8.15 -10.22 -5.23
CA ARG A 71 7.55 -9.76 -6.48
C ARG A 71 6.34 -10.59 -6.87
N GLY A 72 5.18 -9.94 -6.97
CA GLY A 72 3.92 -10.58 -7.38
C GLY A 72 3.07 -11.11 -6.22
N ASP A 73 3.56 -11.08 -4.99
CA ASP A 73 2.76 -11.44 -3.81
C ASP A 73 1.71 -10.37 -3.52
N THR A 74 0.56 -10.79 -2.98
CA THR A 74 -0.56 -9.89 -2.71
C THR A 74 -0.61 -9.43 -1.25
N VAL A 75 -0.74 -8.12 -1.07
CA VAL A 75 -1.09 -7.48 0.20
C VAL A 75 -2.48 -6.88 0.05
N ALA A 76 -3.43 -7.40 0.82
CA ALA A 76 -4.80 -6.89 0.86
C ALA A 76 -4.92 -5.73 1.84
N VAL A 77 -5.90 -4.86 1.61
CA VAL A 77 -6.24 -3.77 2.55
C VAL A 77 -7.76 -3.67 2.67
N MET A 78 -8.25 -3.56 3.90
CA MET A 78 -9.63 -3.23 4.24
C MET A 78 -9.60 -1.99 5.14
N LEU A 79 -9.43 -0.83 4.50
CA LEU A 79 -9.20 0.45 5.15
C LEU A 79 -10.15 1.53 4.59
N PRO A 80 -10.55 2.53 5.39
CA PRO A 80 -11.17 3.74 4.88
C PRO A 80 -10.14 4.64 4.19
N ASN A 81 -10.55 5.85 3.80
CA ASN A 81 -9.66 6.86 3.22
C ASN A 81 -8.80 7.53 4.31
N ILE A 82 -7.86 6.78 4.87
CA ILE A 82 -6.92 7.20 5.92
C ILE A 82 -5.48 7.23 5.39
N PRO A 83 -4.53 7.89 6.07
CA PRO A 83 -3.14 7.99 5.61
C PRO A 83 -2.49 6.63 5.30
N ALA A 84 -2.72 5.60 6.12
CA ALA A 84 -2.20 4.25 5.89
C ALA A 84 -2.68 3.63 4.57
N MET A 85 -3.92 3.92 4.13
CA MET A 85 -4.42 3.48 2.84
C MET A 85 -3.67 4.15 1.69
N ASN A 86 -3.42 5.46 1.80
CA ASN A 86 -2.59 6.19 0.82
C ASN A 86 -1.16 5.65 0.79
N GLU A 87 -0.55 5.44 1.95
CA GLU A 87 0.80 4.90 2.10
C GLU A 87 0.92 3.48 1.53
N ALA A 88 -0.10 2.62 1.69
CA ALA A 88 -0.13 1.28 1.11
C ALA A 88 -0.03 1.27 -0.43
N HIS A 89 -0.58 2.28 -1.11
CA HIS A 89 -0.47 2.42 -2.58
C HIS A 89 0.96 2.66 -3.06
N PHE A 90 1.86 3.11 -2.18
CA PHE A 90 3.27 3.26 -2.48
C PHE A 90 4.09 2.11 -1.87
N ALA A 91 3.91 1.82 -0.59
CA ALA A 91 4.72 0.87 0.14
C ALA A 91 4.58 -0.57 -0.38
N VAL A 92 3.37 -1.00 -0.76
CA VAL A 92 3.16 -2.36 -1.28
C VAL A 92 3.88 -2.56 -2.62
N PRO A 93 3.70 -1.70 -3.64
CA PRO A 93 4.50 -1.79 -4.87
C PRO A 93 6.00 -1.59 -4.63
N MET A 94 6.40 -0.75 -3.66
CA MET A 94 7.80 -0.55 -3.30
C MET A 94 8.45 -1.83 -2.75
N ALA A 95 7.69 -2.65 -2.02
CA ALA A 95 8.10 -4.00 -1.61
C ALA A 95 8.06 -5.03 -2.75
N GLY A 96 7.62 -4.65 -3.95
CA GLY A 96 7.40 -5.54 -5.10
C GLY A 96 6.05 -6.27 -5.08
N GLY A 97 5.23 -6.04 -4.07
CA GLY A 97 3.91 -6.64 -3.93
C GLY A 97 2.84 -6.01 -4.82
N VAL A 98 1.70 -6.69 -4.90
CA VAL A 98 0.47 -6.22 -5.55
C VAL A 98 -0.51 -5.80 -4.47
N LEU A 99 -0.96 -4.55 -4.51
CA LEU A 99 -1.99 -4.05 -3.61
C LEU A 99 -3.37 -4.56 -4.06
N ASN A 100 -4.09 -5.21 -3.15
CA ASN A 100 -5.50 -5.59 -3.34
C ASN A 100 -6.39 -4.78 -2.39
N ALA A 101 -6.96 -3.68 -2.89
CA ALA A 101 -7.89 -2.85 -2.12
C ALA A 101 -9.30 -3.47 -2.14
N LEU A 102 -9.74 -3.96 -0.99
CA LEU A 102 -11.05 -4.59 -0.84
C LEU A 102 -12.14 -3.52 -0.71
N ASN A 103 -13.32 -3.84 -1.22
CA ASN A 103 -14.49 -2.97 -1.08
C ASN A 103 -15.13 -3.18 0.29
N ILE A 104 -15.10 -2.12 1.11
CA ILE A 104 -15.61 -2.09 2.49
C ILE A 104 -17.11 -2.42 2.64
N ARG A 105 -17.88 -2.42 1.55
CA ARG A 105 -19.32 -2.74 1.55
C ARG A 105 -19.64 -4.20 1.25
N LEU A 106 -18.64 -5.04 1.01
CA LEU A 106 -18.85 -6.46 0.70
C LEU A 106 -19.08 -7.28 1.97
N ASP A 107 -19.79 -8.40 1.81
CA ASP A 107 -19.99 -9.36 2.89
C ASP A 107 -18.76 -10.26 3.10
N ALA A 108 -18.71 -10.92 4.25
CA ALA A 108 -17.60 -11.77 4.66
C ALA A 108 -17.32 -12.90 3.67
N ALA A 109 -18.36 -13.48 3.06
CA ALA A 109 -18.20 -14.56 2.08
C ALA A 109 -17.52 -14.08 0.80
N SER A 110 -17.90 -12.91 0.28
CA SER A 110 -17.25 -12.31 -0.89
C SER A 110 -15.81 -11.94 -0.61
N ILE A 111 -15.55 -11.36 0.58
CA ILE A 111 -14.19 -11.02 1.01
C ILE A 111 -13.32 -12.27 1.13
N ALA A 112 -13.83 -13.34 1.77
CA ALA A 112 -13.09 -14.60 1.91
C ALA A 112 -12.70 -15.18 0.55
N PHE A 113 -13.64 -15.17 -0.41
CA PHE A 113 -13.37 -15.58 -1.79
C PHE A 113 -12.26 -14.72 -2.43
N GLN A 114 -12.30 -13.40 -2.27
CA GLN A 114 -11.26 -12.50 -2.80
C GLN A 114 -9.89 -12.75 -2.18
N LEU A 115 -9.82 -12.99 -0.87
CA LEU A 115 -8.57 -13.30 -0.18
C LEU A 115 -7.97 -14.64 -0.63
N ASP A 116 -8.80 -15.67 -0.76
CA ASP A 116 -8.38 -16.98 -1.28
C ASP A 116 -7.94 -16.89 -2.74
N HIS A 117 -8.75 -16.27 -3.60
CA HIS A 117 -8.47 -16.17 -5.03
C HIS A 117 -7.26 -15.28 -5.33
N GLY A 118 -7.12 -14.19 -4.58
CA GLY A 118 -5.99 -13.27 -4.68
C GLY A 118 -4.72 -13.77 -4.00
N GLY A 119 -4.75 -14.86 -3.24
CA GLY A 119 -3.59 -15.40 -2.54
C GLY A 119 -2.96 -14.39 -1.57
N ALA A 120 -3.80 -13.64 -0.85
CA ALA A 120 -3.32 -12.59 0.05
C ALA A 120 -2.40 -13.19 1.13
N LYS A 121 -1.16 -12.69 1.22
CA LYS A 121 -0.19 -13.08 2.27
C LYS A 121 -0.29 -12.21 3.50
N ILE A 122 -0.68 -10.95 3.32
CA ILE A 122 -0.84 -9.95 4.38
C ILE A 122 -2.15 -9.21 4.11
N ILE A 123 -2.88 -8.85 5.17
CA ILE A 123 -4.02 -7.94 5.11
C ILE A 123 -3.88 -6.83 6.17
N LEU A 124 -4.08 -5.58 5.77
CA LEU A 124 -4.22 -4.45 6.68
C LEU A 124 -5.70 -4.23 6.98
N VAL A 125 -6.06 -4.07 8.24
CA VAL A 125 -7.45 -4.04 8.70
C VAL A 125 -7.66 -2.86 9.63
N ASP A 126 -8.60 -1.99 9.28
CA ASP A 126 -9.10 -0.97 10.18
C ASP A 126 -10.06 -1.60 11.22
N PRO A 127 -10.02 -1.18 12.50
CA PRO A 127 -10.95 -1.64 13.53
C PRO A 127 -12.42 -1.58 13.12
N GLU A 128 -12.84 -0.60 12.30
CA GLU A 128 -14.20 -0.48 11.77
C GLU A 128 -14.67 -1.75 11.04
N PHE A 129 -13.74 -2.42 10.35
CA PHE A 129 -14.02 -3.61 9.54
C PHE A 129 -13.54 -4.92 10.17
N SER A 130 -13.01 -4.87 11.39
CA SER A 130 -12.49 -6.03 12.12
C SER A 130 -13.49 -7.19 12.23
N GLY A 131 -14.78 -6.89 12.43
CA GLY A 131 -15.84 -7.91 12.50
C GLY A 131 -16.00 -8.69 11.20
N VAL A 132 -16.20 -7.99 10.08
CA VAL A 132 -16.40 -8.64 8.77
C VAL A 132 -15.14 -9.37 8.29
N ILE A 133 -13.95 -8.83 8.60
CA ILE A 133 -12.69 -9.51 8.29
C ILE A 133 -12.50 -10.76 9.16
N SER A 134 -12.82 -10.71 10.46
CA SER A 134 -12.77 -11.90 11.32
C SER A 134 -13.66 -13.02 10.77
N ASP A 135 -14.88 -12.69 10.36
CA ASP A 135 -15.80 -13.66 9.76
C ASP A 135 -15.26 -14.18 8.43
N ALA A 136 -14.72 -13.31 7.56
CA ALA A 136 -14.14 -13.70 6.28
C ALA A 136 -12.93 -14.62 6.46
N LEU A 137 -12.05 -14.32 7.41
CA LEU A 137 -10.92 -15.17 7.77
C LEU A 137 -11.42 -16.53 8.27
N GLY A 138 -12.55 -16.61 8.99
CA GLY A 138 -13.17 -17.89 9.36
C GLY A 138 -13.64 -18.71 8.16
N LEU A 139 -14.10 -18.05 7.08
CA LEU A 139 -14.65 -18.69 5.87
C LEU A 139 -13.60 -19.07 4.81
N MET A 140 -12.41 -18.47 4.84
CA MET A 140 -11.32 -18.79 3.90
C MET A 140 -10.93 -20.27 3.94
N LYS A 141 -10.60 -20.83 2.77
CA LYS A 141 -10.14 -22.22 2.63
C LYS A 141 -8.61 -22.34 2.56
N GLY A 142 -7.95 -21.29 2.09
CA GLY A 142 -6.50 -21.22 1.95
C GLY A 142 -5.76 -20.83 3.22
N PRO A 143 -4.43 -20.63 3.13
CA PRO A 143 -3.65 -20.09 4.24
C PRO A 143 -4.16 -18.70 4.61
N LYS A 144 -4.26 -18.42 5.91
CA LYS A 144 -4.69 -17.10 6.38
C LYS A 144 -3.56 -16.09 6.19
N PRO A 145 -3.85 -14.87 5.70
CA PRO A 145 -2.86 -13.81 5.66
C PRO A 145 -2.45 -13.40 7.08
N LEU A 146 -1.23 -12.88 7.22
CA LEU A 146 -0.85 -12.09 8.39
C LEU A 146 -1.77 -10.87 8.48
N VAL A 147 -2.37 -10.64 9.63
CA VAL A 147 -3.24 -9.47 9.85
C VAL A 147 -2.45 -8.37 10.56
N ILE A 148 -2.48 -7.17 9.97
CA ILE A 148 -1.92 -5.93 10.53
C ILE A 148 -3.09 -5.02 10.89
N ASP A 149 -3.23 -4.69 12.17
CA ASP A 149 -4.24 -3.72 12.61
C ASP A 149 -3.80 -2.31 12.23
N VAL A 150 -4.70 -1.51 11.66
CA VAL A 150 -4.47 -0.10 11.34
C VAL A 150 -5.39 0.73 12.22
N ASP A 151 -4.89 1.11 13.39
CA ASP A 151 -5.69 1.89 14.32
C ASP A 151 -5.87 3.32 13.82
N ASP A 152 -7.11 3.77 13.78
CA ASP A 152 -7.46 5.15 13.50
C ASP A 152 -8.02 5.83 14.76
N ALA A 153 -7.32 6.85 15.23
CA ALA A 153 -7.75 7.63 16.40
C ALA A 153 -9.07 8.38 16.16
N ALA A 154 -9.44 8.61 14.90
CA ALA A 154 -10.71 9.24 14.55
C ALA A 154 -11.91 8.28 14.67
N PHE A 155 -11.66 6.97 14.74
CA PHE A 155 -12.69 5.95 14.89
C PHE A 155 -12.70 5.36 16.30
N ALA A 156 -13.87 5.43 16.95
CA ALA A 156 -14.08 4.79 18.24
C ALA A 156 -14.86 3.48 18.07
N GLY A 157 -14.20 2.35 18.29
CA GLY A 157 -14.84 1.03 18.24
C GLY A 157 -13.94 -0.03 17.61
N GLY A 158 -14.55 -1.16 17.27
CA GLY A 158 -13.83 -2.29 16.68
C GLY A 158 -12.96 -3.05 17.68
N LYS A 159 -12.24 -4.05 17.18
CA LYS A 159 -11.27 -4.83 17.95
C LYS A 159 -10.04 -5.05 17.10
N ARG A 160 -8.86 -5.00 17.73
CA ARG A 160 -7.64 -5.51 17.12
C ARG A 160 -7.75 -7.03 16.97
N ILE A 161 -7.52 -7.51 15.77
CA ILE A 161 -7.53 -8.94 15.42
C ILE A 161 -6.19 -9.39 14.82
N GLY A 162 -5.25 -8.44 14.66
CA GLY A 162 -3.93 -8.66 14.10
C GLY A 162 -2.85 -8.98 15.10
N GLU A 163 -1.71 -9.36 14.55
CA GLU A 163 -0.50 -9.71 15.32
C GLU A 163 0.37 -8.49 15.62
N ILE A 164 0.21 -7.42 14.83
CA ILE A 164 1.00 -6.20 14.93
C ILE A 164 0.16 -5.01 14.46
N GLU A 165 0.39 -3.87 15.10
CA GLU A 165 -0.22 -2.60 14.72
C GLU A 165 0.64 -1.88 13.64
N TYR A 166 -0.01 -1.14 12.76
CA TYR A 166 0.58 -0.48 11.60
C TYR A 166 1.70 0.50 11.93
N GLU A 167 1.49 1.45 12.83
CA GLU A 167 2.51 2.41 13.23
C GLU A 167 3.71 1.71 13.88
N ALA A 168 3.49 0.64 14.64
CA ALA A 168 4.58 -0.22 15.14
C ALA A 168 5.35 -0.93 14.00
N ALA A 169 4.63 -1.42 12.98
CA ALA A 169 5.24 -2.01 11.79
C ALA A 169 6.10 -0.98 11.02
N VAL A 170 5.58 0.23 10.81
CA VAL A 170 6.31 1.37 10.20
C VAL A 170 7.54 1.70 11.05
N ALA A 171 7.42 1.84 12.37
CA ALA A 171 8.56 2.18 13.23
C ALA A 171 9.69 1.14 13.18
N SER A 172 9.37 -0.14 12.96
CA SER A 172 10.36 -1.23 12.85
C SER A 172 11.08 -1.31 11.49
N GLY A 173 10.60 -0.54 10.51
CA GLY A 173 11.11 -0.50 9.15
C GLY A 173 12.40 0.31 9.01
N ASP A 174 13.18 -0.01 7.98
CA ASP A 174 14.38 0.73 7.62
C ASP A 174 14.02 2.02 6.86
N PRO A 175 14.39 3.22 7.36
CA PRO A 175 14.14 4.47 6.64
C PRO A 175 14.91 4.58 5.34
N ASP A 176 16.01 3.84 5.16
CA ASP A 176 16.88 3.91 3.98
C ASP A 176 16.57 2.80 2.95
N PHE A 177 15.43 2.13 3.09
CA PHE A 177 14.99 1.07 2.18
C PHE A 177 14.65 1.58 0.77
N ALA A 178 15.03 0.77 -0.23
CA ALA A 178 14.94 0.96 -1.69
C ALA A 178 16.24 1.46 -2.35
#